data_AF-A0AAU9TSW7-F1
#
_entry.id   AF-A0AAU9TSW7-F1
#
_cell.length_a   1.000
_cell.length_b   1.000
_cell.length_c   1.000
_cell.angle_alpha   90.00
_cell.angle_beta   90.00
_cell.angle_gamma   90.00
#
_symmetry.space_group_name_H-M   'P 1'
#
loop_
_entity.id
_entity.type
_entity.pdbx_description
1 polymer ?
#
loop_
_entity_poly.entity_id
_entity_poly.type
_entity_poly.pdbx_seq_one_letter_code
_entity_poly.pdbx_strand_id
1 'polypeptide(L)'
;MCLNGSLDGLDLHLDPMITLQVLLLILGFLLVAVPLLVILLSAEPYRRGYFQNDVTLMLPYKEQTISEGLLAGVGFAFIVATVLIVEVVRDKQGKNVGEKFLSGSLIPGWVWESYAGIGIFTFGAACQQLTVNSAKYVIGRLRPHFFDLCQPIPASVSDLNSNGYIQDYTCSNAMADLARQKDMRLSFPSAHASFAMYTAVFFIFYIQVKGKWRGSKLLRHGVQFAVLIAAWYVGLSRVADHMHHWGDVAVGFAVGAVYAIIVFIYVLKPKKYGIPGSWETTQPEILPRPVLAR
;
A
#
# COMPACT_ATOMS: atom_id res chain seq x y z
N MET A 1 7.80 -27.25 -56.83
CA MET A 1 6.43 -26.77 -56.49
C MET A 1 5.74 -27.93 -55.79
N CYS A 2 5.32 -27.89 -54.53
CA CYS A 2 5.09 -26.77 -53.62
C CYS A 2 5.57 -27.14 -52.20
N LEU A 3 6.41 -26.28 -51.63
CA LEU A 3 6.57 -26.14 -50.19
C LEU A 3 5.38 -25.31 -49.71
N ASN A 4 4.46 -25.91 -48.97
CA ASN A 4 3.51 -25.15 -48.15
C ASN A 4 3.85 -25.45 -46.69
N GLY A 5 4.81 -24.71 -46.16
CA GLY A 5 4.89 -24.50 -44.72
C GLY A 5 3.77 -23.56 -44.33
N SER A 6 2.74 -24.06 -43.65
CA SER A 6 1.83 -23.18 -42.94
C SER A 6 2.56 -22.72 -41.68
N LEU A 7 2.76 -21.42 -41.59
CA LEU A 7 3.22 -20.70 -40.41
C LEU A 7 2.01 -20.51 -39.48
N ASP A 8 1.36 -21.59 -39.05
CA ASP A 8 0.31 -21.56 -38.03
C ASP A 8 0.93 -22.04 -36.72
N GLY A 9 1.88 -21.26 -36.22
CA GLY A 9 2.79 -21.68 -35.16
C GLY A 9 3.02 -20.59 -34.12
N LEU A 10 1.99 -19.85 -33.73
CA LEU A 10 1.98 -19.09 -32.48
C LEU A 10 0.56 -18.69 -32.04
N ASP A 11 -0.41 -19.59 -32.17
CA ASP A 11 -1.66 -19.43 -31.41
C ASP A 11 -1.34 -19.68 -29.94
N LEU A 12 -1.05 -18.57 -29.28
CA LEU A 12 -0.83 -18.40 -27.87
C LEU A 12 -2.11 -18.90 -27.17
N HIS A 13 -2.17 -20.20 -26.89
CA HIS A 13 -3.29 -20.84 -26.20
C HIS A 13 -3.23 -20.38 -24.73
N LEU A 14 -3.69 -19.16 -24.53
CA LEU A 14 -3.88 -18.52 -23.25
C LEU A 14 -5.08 -19.19 -22.61
N ASP A 15 -4.94 -19.72 -21.40
CA ASP A 15 -6.09 -20.10 -20.60
C ASP A 15 -6.98 -18.84 -20.47
N PRO A 16 -8.14 -18.78 -21.15
CA PRO A 16 -8.84 -17.52 -21.37
C PRO A 16 -9.26 -16.86 -20.05
N MET A 17 -9.47 -17.68 -19.02
CA MET A 17 -9.80 -17.23 -17.66
C MET A 17 -8.62 -16.58 -16.93
N ILE A 18 -7.40 -17.13 -17.01
CA ILE A 18 -6.22 -16.57 -16.33
C ILE A 18 -5.81 -15.27 -17.01
N THR A 19 -5.83 -15.26 -18.34
CA THR A 19 -5.53 -14.06 -19.14
C THR A 19 -6.48 -12.93 -18.83
N LEU A 20 -7.79 -13.20 -18.80
CA LEU A 20 -8.78 -12.20 -18.44
C LEU A 20 -8.53 -11.65 -17.03
N GLN A 21 -8.17 -12.51 -16.05
CA GLN A 21 -7.82 -12.07 -14.70
C GLN A 21 -6.61 -11.13 -14.69
N VAL A 22 -5.54 -11.47 -15.42
CA VAL A 22 -4.33 -10.64 -15.51
C VAL A 22 -4.66 -9.30 -16.17
N LEU A 23 -5.42 -9.29 -17.26
CA LEU A 23 -5.84 -8.06 -17.95
C LEU A 23 -6.69 -7.16 -17.05
N LEU A 24 -7.64 -7.73 -16.30
CA LEU A 24 -8.46 -6.97 -15.35
C LEU A 24 -7.63 -6.40 -14.20
N LEU A 25 -6.61 -7.11 -13.72
CA LEU A 25 -5.68 -6.59 -12.71
C LEU A 25 -4.84 -5.44 -13.25
N ILE A 26 -4.31 -5.56 -14.47
CA ILE A 26 -3.55 -4.49 -15.13
C ILE A 26 -4.44 -3.26 -15.33
N LEU A 27 -5.65 -3.44 -15.85
CA LEU A 27 -6.61 -2.37 -16.04
C LEU A 27 -6.96 -1.69 -14.70
N GLY A 28 -7.26 -2.48 -13.66
CA GLY A 28 -7.52 -1.97 -12.32
C GLY A 28 -6.35 -1.17 -11.75
N PHE A 29 -5.11 -1.64 -11.96
CA PHE A 29 -3.92 -0.92 -11.55
C PHE A 29 -3.76 0.41 -12.30
N LEU A 30 -3.95 0.43 -13.63
CA LEU A 30 -3.87 1.64 -14.44
C LEU A 30 -4.92 2.68 -14.03
N LEU A 31 -6.15 2.24 -13.72
CA LEU A 31 -7.22 3.11 -13.24
C LEU A 31 -6.89 3.84 -11.94
N VAL A 32 -5.95 3.33 -11.14
CA VAL A 32 -5.52 3.93 -9.87
C VAL A 32 -4.20 4.68 -10.04
N ALA A 33 -3.25 4.10 -10.77
CA ALA A 33 -1.93 4.66 -10.97
C ALA A 33 -1.96 5.95 -11.80
N VAL A 34 -2.82 6.02 -12.84
CA VAL A 34 -2.91 7.21 -13.69
C VAL A 34 -3.44 8.42 -12.92
N PRO A 35 -4.58 8.36 -12.18
CA PRO A 35 -5.01 9.49 -11.35
C PRO A 35 -3.99 9.88 -10.28
N LEU A 36 -3.32 8.91 -9.66
CA LEU A 36 -2.27 9.19 -8.68
C LEU A 36 -1.12 9.98 -9.32
N LEU A 37 -0.66 9.55 -10.50
CA LEU A 37 0.39 10.26 -11.24
C LEU A 37 -0.03 11.67 -11.63
N VAL A 38 -1.28 11.86 -12.09
CA VAL A 38 -1.82 13.18 -12.42
C VAL A 38 -1.84 14.09 -11.19
N ILE A 39 -2.25 13.58 -10.02
CA ILE A 39 -2.23 14.34 -8.78
C ILE A 39 -0.79 14.75 -8.42
N LEU A 40 0.16 13.82 -8.48
CA LEU A 40 1.55 14.09 -8.10
C LEU A 40 2.25 15.08 -9.03
N LEU A 41 1.95 15.05 -10.33
CA LEU A 41 2.61 15.90 -11.32
C LEU A 41 1.92 17.25 -11.55
N SER A 42 0.61 17.34 -11.37
CA SER A 42 -0.16 18.48 -11.87
C SER A 42 -1.10 19.13 -10.85
N ALA A 43 -1.44 18.46 -9.74
CA ALA A 43 -2.36 19.06 -8.78
C ALA A 43 -1.67 20.15 -7.95
N GLU A 44 -2.40 21.23 -7.66
CA GLU A 44 -2.00 22.25 -6.68
C GLU A 44 -2.83 22.07 -5.40
N PRO A 45 -2.21 22.07 -4.21
CA PRO A 45 -2.95 21.89 -2.97
C PRO A 45 -3.85 23.09 -2.71
N TYR A 46 -5.01 22.80 -2.12
CA TYR A 46 -5.94 23.84 -1.67
C TYR A 46 -5.22 24.87 -0.79
N ARG A 47 -5.39 26.15 -1.12
CA ARG A 47 -4.80 27.26 -0.36
C ARG A 47 -5.67 27.58 0.84
N ARG A 48 -5.43 26.85 1.92
CA ARG A 48 -6.08 27.11 3.21
C ARG A 48 -5.49 28.35 3.88
N GLY A 49 -6.37 29.16 4.46
CA GLY A 49 -6.02 30.27 5.35
C GLY A 49 -5.48 29.83 6.71
N TYR A 50 -5.14 30.80 7.56
CA TYR A 50 -4.55 30.55 8.88
C TYR A 50 -5.04 31.57 9.92
N PHE A 51 -4.82 31.25 11.20
CA PHE A 51 -4.98 32.20 12.30
C PHE A 51 -3.61 32.72 12.72
N GLN A 52 -3.48 34.03 12.91
CA GLN A 52 -2.19 34.66 13.26
C GLN A 52 -1.60 34.14 14.57
N ASN A 53 -2.44 33.75 15.53
CA ASN A 53 -2.03 33.26 16.84
C ASN A 53 -2.03 31.72 16.96
N ASP A 54 -2.01 31.00 15.82
CA ASP A 54 -1.97 29.54 15.84
C ASP A 54 -0.56 29.01 16.17
N VAL A 55 -0.34 28.72 17.44
CA VAL A 55 0.92 28.17 17.95
C VAL A 55 1.28 26.81 17.34
N THR A 56 0.30 26.07 16.79
CA THR A 56 0.56 24.76 16.19
C THR A 56 1.30 24.84 14.86
N LEU A 57 1.34 26.03 14.25
CA LEU A 57 1.98 26.32 12.96
C LEU A 57 3.33 27.06 13.09
N MET A 58 3.78 27.32 14.33
CA MET A 58 4.95 28.16 14.67
C MET A 58 6.22 27.37 14.99
N LEU A 59 6.26 26.06 14.67
CA LEU A 59 7.47 25.28 14.88
C LEU A 59 8.53 25.58 13.81
N PRO A 60 9.83 25.45 14.09
CA PRO A 60 10.87 25.64 13.09
C PRO A 60 10.85 24.52 12.05
N TYR A 61 11.21 24.83 10.81
CA TYR A 61 11.44 23.84 9.77
C TYR A 61 12.63 22.95 10.14
N LYS A 62 12.46 21.66 9.90
CA LYS A 62 13.52 20.65 10.02
C LYS A 62 13.50 19.81 8.77
N GLU A 63 14.67 19.36 8.32
CA GLU A 63 14.72 18.36 7.27
C GLU A 63 14.16 17.03 7.78
N GLN A 64 13.46 16.31 6.92
CA GLN A 64 12.89 15.02 7.27
C GLN A 64 13.99 13.95 7.43
N THR A 65 13.92 13.21 8.53
CA THR A 65 14.78 12.07 8.83
C THR A 65 14.61 10.94 7.81
N ILE A 66 13.38 10.70 7.36
CA ILE A 66 13.03 9.64 6.41
C ILE A 66 12.44 10.30 5.17
N SER A 67 13.08 10.09 4.02
CA SER A 67 12.56 10.56 2.73
C SER A 67 11.50 9.61 2.17
N GLU A 68 10.60 10.15 1.36
CA GLU A 68 9.52 9.39 0.73
C GLU A 68 10.08 8.25 -0.15
N GLY A 69 11.08 8.56 -0.97
CA GLY A 69 11.71 7.57 -1.86
C GLY A 69 12.43 6.45 -1.09
N LEU A 70 13.09 6.78 0.02
CA LEU A 70 13.73 5.77 0.87
C LEU A 70 12.69 4.84 1.49
N LEU A 71 11.63 5.39 2.07
CA LEU A 71 10.57 4.60 2.68
C LEU A 71 9.88 3.70 1.66
N ALA A 72 9.52 4.25 0.49
CA ALA A 72 8.92 3.49 -0.60
C ALA A 72 9.84 2.37 -1.08
N GLY A 73 11.10 2.68 -1.41
CA GLY A 73 12.07 1.71 -1.90
C GLY A 73 12.34 0.57 -0.92
N VAL A 74 12.62 0.90 0.35
CA VAL A 74 12.88 -0.10 1.40
C VAL A 74 11.63 -0.93 1.69
N GLY A 75 10.45 -0.30 1.79
CA GLY A 75 9.19 -1.00 2.07
C GLY A 75 8.81 -1.98 0.96
N PHE A 76 8.90 -1.56 -0.31
CA PHE A 76 8.65 -2.45 -1.45
C PHE A 76 9.66 -3.58 -1.53
N ALA A 77 10.96 -3.29 -1.43
CA ALA A 77 12.00 -4.31 -1.46
C ALA A 77 11.81 -5.34 -0.34
N PHE A 78 11.44 -4.88 0.87
CA PHE A 78 11.17 -5.73 2.01
C PHE A 78 10.00 -6.70 1.77
N ILE A 79 8.90 -6.23 1.19
CA ILE A 79 7.74 -7.09 0.87
C ILE A 79 8.06 -8.05 -0.27
N VAL A 80 8.71 -7.59 -1.33
CA VAL A 80 9.14 -8.46 -2.45
C VAL A 80 10.02 -9.59 -1.93
N ALA A 81 11.04 -9.27 -1.13
CA ALA A 81 11.90 -10.27 -0.52
C ALA A 81 11.12 -11.23 0.37
N THR A 82 10.22 -10.72 1.22
CA THR A 82 9.38 -11.56 2.09
C THR A 82 8.53 -12.53 1.30
N VAL A 83 7.81 -12.05 0.27
CA VAL A 83 6.93 -12.87 -0.57
C VAL A 83 7.73 -13.95 -1.27
N LEU A 84 8.85 -13.60 -1.90
CA LEU A 84 9.72 -14.57 -2.59
C LEU A 84 10.26 -15.64 -1.64
N ILE A 85 10.78 -15.23 -0.48
CA ILE A 85 11.31 -16.17 0.53
C ILE A 85 10.21 -17.12 1.01
N VAL A 86 9.04 -16.59 1.36
CA VAL A 86 7.93 -17.41 1.86
C VAL A 86 7.44 -18.39 0.81
N GLU A 87 7.22 -17.96 -0.43
CA GLU A 87 6.71 -18.84 -1.48
C GLU A 87 7.74 -19.90 -1.91
N VAL A 88 9.04 -19.56 -1.99
CA VAL A 88 10.10 -20.55 -2.24
C VAL A 88 10.21 -21.57 -1.10
N VAL A 89 10.12 -21.13 0.16
CA VAL A 89 10.14 -22.05 1.31
C VAL A 89 8.90 -22.96 1.30
N ARG A 90 7.74 -22.44 0.93
CA ARG A 90 6.49 -23.23 0.82
C ARG A 90 6.58 -24.26 -0.30
N ASP A 91 7.17 -23.90 -1.42
CA ASP A 91 7.42 -24.80 -2.56
C ASP A 91 8.30 -25.99 -2.15
N LYS A 92 9.44 -25.70 -1.51
CA LYS A 92 10.33 -26.75 -0.96
C LYS A 92 9.68 -27.64 0.09
N GLN A 93 8.62 -27.17 0.75
CA GLN A 93 7.85 -27.96 1.72
C GLN A 93 6.70 -28.77 1.08
N GLY A 94 6.54 -28.74 -0.24
CA GLY A 94 5.43 -29.39 -0.94
C GLY A 94 4.07 -28.76 -0.65
N LYS A 95 4.04 -27.49 -0.20
CA LYS A 95 2.82 -26.71 0.08
C LYS A 95 2.51 -25.70 -1.01
N ASN A 96 3.12 -25.87 -2.20
CA ASN A 96 2.86 -25.03 -3.35
C ASN A 96 1.44 -25.25 -3.87
N VAL A 97 0.96 -24.25 -4.60
CA VAL A 97 -0.16 -24.44 -5.50
C VAL A 97 0.42 -25.17 -6.72
N GLY A 98 -0.31 -26.13 -7.29
CA GLY A 98 0.13 -26.80 -8.52
C GLY A 98 0.46 -25.80 -9.64
N GLU A 99 1.21 -26.26 -10.64
CA GLU A 99 1.64 -25.47 -11.77
C GLU A 99 0.45 -24.86 -12.52
N LYS A 100 0.67 -23.68 -13.12
CA LYS A 100 -0.35 -22.99 -13.92
C LYS A 100 0.11 -22.84 -15.35
N PHE A 101 -0.81 -22.99 -16.29
CA PHE A 101 -0.55 -22.74 -17.70
C PHE A 101 -0.85 -21.28 -18.01
N LEU A 102 0.13 -20.58 -18.57
CA LEU A 102 -0.06 -19.24 -19.11
C LEU A 102 0.67 -19.17 -20.44
N SER A 103 -0.04 -18.81 -21.52
CA SER A 103 0.58 -18.53 -22.81
C SER A 103 1.43 -19.69 -23.36
N GLY A 104 0.93 -20.93 -23.23
CA GLY A 104 1.65 -22.14 -23.65
C GLY A 104 2.89 -22.50 -22.79
N SER A 105 3.21 -21.72 -21.76
CA SER A 105 4.30 -21.99 -20.83
C SER A 105 3.78 -22.45 -19.47
N LEU A 106 4.43 -23.48 -18.93
CA LEU A 106 4.17 -24.00 -17.59
C LEU A 106 4.86 -23.09 -16.57
N ILE A 107 4.08 -22.36 -15.76
CA ILE A 107 4.59 -21.48 -14.72
C ILE A 107 4.60 -22.24 -13.38
N PRO A 108 5.76 -22.32 -12.69
CA PRO A 108 5.84 -22.90 -11.36
C PRO A 108 4.90 -22.17 -10.39
N GLY A 109 4.17 -22.91 -9.57
CA GLY A 109 3.15 -22.33 -8.69
C GLY A 109 3.69 -21.27 -7.72
N TRP A 110 4.93 -21.41 -7.25
CA TRP A 110 5.58 -20.41 -6.39
C TRP A 110 5.83 -19.07 -7.10
N VAL A 111 6.14 -19.09 -8.40
CA VAL A 111 6.29 -17.88 -9.22
C VAL A 111 4.95 -17.19 -9.35
N TRP A 112 3.89 -17.95 -9.64
CA TRP A 112 2.54 -17.41 -9.74
C TRP A 112 2.06 -16.78 -8.43
N GLU A 113 2.23 -17.47 -7.29
CA GLU A 113 1.83 -16.95 -5.98
C GLU A 113 2.67 -15.74 -5.56
N SER A 114 3.94 -15.68 -5.98
CA SER A 114 4.80 -14.50 -5.77
C SER A 114 4.32 -13.31 -6.59
N TYR A 115 4.05 -13.52 -7.88
CA TYR A 115 3.48 -12.51 -8.77
C TYR A 115 2.16 -11.97 -8.22
N ALA A 116 1.24 -12.85 -7.82
CA ALA A 116 -0.05 -12.45 -7.25
C ALA A 116 0.13 -11.69 -5.94
N GLY A 117 1.00 -12.16 -5.04
CA GLY A 117 1.27 -11.49 -3.76
C GLY A 117 1.86 -10.09 -3.92
N ILE A 118 2.88 -9.95 -4.77
CA ILE A 118 3.53 -8.67 -5.05
C ILE A 118 2.58 -7.74 -5.81
N GLY A 119 1.93 -8.21 -6.86
CA GLY A 119 1.00 -7.41 -7.66
C GLY A 119 -0.16 -6.85 -6.83
N ILE A 120 -0.76 -7.68 -5.97
CA ILE A 120 -1.85 -7.26 -5.10
C ILE A 120 -1.38 -6.30 -4.01
N PHE A 121 -0.19 -6.52 -3.44
CA PHE A 121 0.42 -5.55 -2.51
C PHE A 121 0.61 -4.18 -3.19
N THR A 122 1.19 -4.16 -4.39
CA THR A 122 1.43 -2.94 -5.17
C THR A 122 0.14 -2.23 -5.55
N PHE A 123 -0.89 -2.97 -5.97
CA PHE A 123 -2.22 -2.42 -6.23
C PHE A 123 -2.81 -1.76 -4.98
N GLY A 124 -2.78 -2.46 -3.84
CA GLY A 124 -3.27 -1.92 -2.58
C GLY A 124 -2.49 -0.68 -2.12
N ALA A 125 -1.18 -0.65 -2.31
CA ALA A 125 -0.34 0.52 -2.03
C ALA A 125 -0.74 1.71 -2.92
N ALA A 126 -0.98 1.48 -4.22
CA ALA A 126 -1.42 2.51 -5.14
C ALA A 126 -2.79 3.09 -4.73
N CYS A 127 -3.76 2.24 -4.36
CA CYS A 127 -5.08 2.69 -3.89
C CYS A 127 -4.97 3.50 -2.60
N GLN A 128 -4.18 3.03 -1.64
CA GLN A 128 -3.93 3.73 -0.39
C GLN A 128 -3.28 5.09 -0.64
N GLN A 129 -2.28 5.17 -1.53
CA GLN A 129 -1.57 6.41 -1.84
C GLN A 129 -2.45 7.38 -2.62
N LEU A 130 -3.30 6.89 -3.53
CA LEU A 130 -4.31 7.72 -4.18
C LEU A 130 -5.23 8.37 -3.15
N THR A 131 -5.76 7.61 -2.19
CA THR A 131 -6.64 8.16 -1.15
C THR A 131 -5.96 9.21 -0.29
N VAL A 132 -4.73 8.94 0.17
CA VAL A 132 -3.98 9.90 1.01
C VAL A 132 -3.62 11.16 0.22
N ASN A 133 -3.13 11.04 -1.01
CA ASN A 133 -2.77 12.20 -1.81
C ASN A 133 -4.01 13.01 -2.19
N SER A 134 -5.10 12.39 -2.63
CA SER A 134 -6.37 13.09 -2.86
C SER A 134 -6.80 13.91 -1.64
N ALA A 135 -6.74 13.33 -0.44
CA ALA A 135 -7.07 14.05 0.79
C ALA A 135 -6.12 15.23 1.06
N LYS A 136 -4.81 15.06 0.87
CA LYS A 136 -3.81 16.15 1.03
C LYS A 136 -4.12 17.34 0.14
N TYR A 137 -4.38 17.09 -1.15
CA TYR A 137 -4.61 18.15 -2.12
C TYR A 137 -5.97 18.83 -1.94
N VAL A 138 -7.00 18.09 -1.54
CA VAL A 138 -8.35 18.65 -1.27
C VAL A 138 -8.39 19.46 0.04
N ILE A 139 -7.75 18.97 1.11
CA ILE A 139 -7.84 19.60 2.44
C ILE A 139 -6.84 20.74 2.60
N GLY A 140 -5.64 20.63 2.03
CA GLY A 140 -4.63 21.69 2.08
C GLY A 140 -4.20 22.07 3.50
N ARG A 141 -4.21 21.12 4.45
CA ARG A 141 -3.86 21.41 5.85
C ARG A 141 -2.39 21.86 5.93
N LEU A 142 -2.18 23.00 6.56
CA LEU A 142 -0.85 23.57 6.81
C LEU A 142 -0.03 22.69 7.75
N ARG A 143 1.28 22.58 7.51
CA ARG A 143 2.23 21.84 8.36
C ARG A 143 2.62 22.67 9.59
N PRO A 144 3.11 22.01 10.67
CA PRO A 144 3.52 22.72 11.89
C PRO A 144 4.61 23.79 11.73
N HIS A 145 5.35 23.77 10.61
CA HIS A 145 6.41 24.73 10.30
C HIS A 145 6.01 25.80 9.26
N PHE A 146 4.70 26.01 9.08
CA PHE A 146 4.18 26.92 8.06
C PHE A 146 4.71 28.36 8.21
N PHE A 147 4.74 28.91 9.43
CA PHE A 147 5.18 30.30 9.64
C PHE A 147 6.67 30.49 9.30
N ASP A 148 7.51 29.51 9.62
CA ASP A 148 8.94 29.56 9.38
C ASP A 148 9.28 29.53 7.87
N LEU A 149 8.59 28.66 7.11
CA LEU A 149 8.79 28.59 5.66
C LEU A 149 8.14 29.74 4.90
N CYS A 150 6.88 30.06 5.17
CA CYS A 150 6.11 31.00 4.35
C CYS A 150 6.41 32.46 4.70
N GLN A 151 6.52 32.78 5.99
CA GLN A 151 6.47 34.16 6.49
C GLN A 151 5.28 34.91 5.87
N PRO A 152 4.04 34.52 6.21
CA PRO A 152 2.86 34.97 5.48
C PRO A 152 2.59 36.46 5.73
N ILE A 153 2.40 37.21 4.63
CA ILE A 153 1.95 38.60 4.64
C ILE A 153 0.48 38.62 4.17
N PRO A 154 -0.46 39.12 5.00
CA PRO A 154 -1.86 39.28 4.60
C PRO A 154 -1.99 40.24 3.41
N ALA A 155 -2.88 39.95 2.45
CA ALA A 155 -3.09 40.80 1.28
C ALA A 155 -3.69 42.18 1.65
N SER A 156 -4.64 42.22 2.59
CA SER A 156 -5.08 43.43 3.25
C SER A 156 -5.40 43.17 4.73
N VAL A 157 -5.22 44.20 5.58
CA VAL A 157 -5.59 44.13 7.01
C VAL A 157 -7.11 43.99 7.19
N SER A 158 -7.90 44.35 6.16
CA SER A 158 -9.36 44.22 6.12
C SER A 158 -9.88 42.81 5.76
N ASP A 159 -9.01 41.86 5.40
CA ASP A 159 -9.41 40.50 5.00
C ASP A 159 -9.54 39.51 6.19
N LEU A 160 -9.45 40.04 7.42
CA LEU A 160 -9.72 39.28 8.64
C LEU A 160 -11.23 39.02 8.75
N ASN A 161 -11.62 37.75 8.89
CA ASN A 161 -12.99 37.48 9.34
C ASN A 161 -13.18 37.93 10.80
N SER A 162 -14.42 37.91 11.31
CA SER A 162 -14.74 38.29 12.69
C SER A 162 -13.97 37.52 13.78
N ASN A 163 -13.37 36.37 13.41
CA ASN A 163 -12.61 35.49 14.30
C ASN A 163 -11.09 35.63 14.11
N GLY A 164 -10.63 36.58 13.29
CA GLY A 164 -9.21 36.80 13.01
C GLY A 164 -8.56 35.76 12.08
N TYR A 165 -9.36 35.09 11.24
CA TYR A 165 -8.87 34.16 10.21
C TYR A 165 -8.52 34.93 8.92
N ILE A 166 -7.34 34.64 8.36
CA ILE A 166 -6.82 35.26 7.15
C ILE A 166 -6.91 34.24 6.01
N GLN A 167 -7.68 34.57 4.97
CA GLN A 167 -7.83 33.70 3.79
C GLN A 167 -6.73 33.96 2.76
N ASP A 168 -6.51 35.23 2.42
CA ASP A 168 -5.58 35.63 1.37
C ASP A 168 -4.26 36.14 1.95
N TYR A 169 -3.17 35.49 1.53
CA TYR A 169 -1.81 35.82 1.95
C TYR A 169 -0.80 35.48 0.86
N THR A 170 0.34 36.15 0.92
CA THR A 170 1.53 35.83 0.12
C THR A 170 2.66 35.39 1.06
N CYS A 171 3.53 34.50 0.59
CA CYS A 171 4.72 34.11 1.34
C CYS A 171 5.84 35.09 1.00
N SER A 172 6.42 35.77 1.99
CA SER A 172 7.49 36.74 1.77
C SER A 172 8.88 36.11 1.68
N ASN A 173 9.02 34.88 2.15
CA ASN A 173 10.31 34.20 2.17
C ASN A 173 10.75 33.81 0.75
N ALA A 174 11.53 34.68 0.11
CA ALA A 174 12.08 34.47 -1.23
C ALA A 174 13.10 33.32 -1.31
N MET A 175 13.63 32.86 -0.17
CA MET A 175 14.62 31.77 -0.10
C MET A 175 13.98 30.38 -0.02
N ALA A 176 12.66 30.31 0.22
CA ALA A 176 11.94 29.04 0.27
C ALA A 176 11.66 28.52 -1.15
N ASP A 177 12.30 27.41 -1.51
CA ASP A 177 12.06 26.69 -2.76
C ASP A 177 10.55 26.41 -3.00
N LEU A 178 10.12 26.49 -4.26
CA LEU A 178 8.71 26.36 -4.64
C LEU A 178 8.13 25.01 -4.21
N ALA A 179 8.94 23.93 -4.26
CA ALA A 179 8.52 22.62 -3.80
C ALA A 179 8.23 22.60 -2.30
N ARG A 180 9.03 23.31 -1.48
CA ARG A 180 8.83 23.43 -0.03
C ARG A 180 7.59 24.26 0.31
N GLN A 181 7.33 25.33 -0.45
CA GLN A 181 6.11 26.12 -0.31
C GLN A 181 4.83 25.34 -0.66
N LYS A 182 4.93 24.39 -1.61
CA LYS A 182 3.84 23.46 -1.91
C LYS A 182 3.69 22.45 -0.77
N ASP A 183 4.80 21.88 -0.31
CA ASP A 183 4.84 20.81 0.69
C ASP A 183 4.24 21.22 2.05
N MET A 184 4.44 22.47 2.46
CA MET A 184 3.87 22.98 3.71
C MET A 184 2.32 22.97 3.74
N ARG A 185 1.63 22.81 2.60
CA ARG A 185 0.16 22.67 2.54
C ARG A 185 -0.32 21.23 2.51
N LEU A 186 0.59 20.26 2.52
CA LEU A 186 0.28 18.83 2.34
C LEU A 186 0.36 18.06 3.66
N SER A 187 -0.12 18.63 4.77
CA SER A 187 0.02 17.99 6.09
C SER A 187 -0.94 16.80 6.28
N PHE A 188 -2.24 16.95 6.05
CA PHE A 188 -3.21 15.88 6.39
C PHE A 188 -3.63 15.04 5.19
N PRO A 189 -3.67 13.70 5.29
CA PRO A 189 -3.07 12.84 6.33
C PRO A 189 -1.61 12.49 6.00
N SER A 190 -0.90 11.82 6.92
CA SER A 190 0.50 11.45 6.69
C SER A 190 0.65 10.22 5.77
N ALA A 191 1.20 10.44 4.56
CA ALA A 191 1.51 9.37 3.61
C ALA A 191 2.59 8.42 4.11
N HIS A 192 3.60 8.93 4.81
CA HIS A 192 4.68 8.12 5.40
C HIS A 192 4.13 7.13 6.43
N ALA A 193 3.30 7.63 7.37
CA ALA A 193 2.67 6.80 8.38
C ALA A 193 1.75 5.74 7.75
N SER A 194 0.94 6.15 6.77
CA SER A 194 0.02 5.27 6.06
C SER A 194 0.73 4.14 5.31
N PHE A 195 1.73 4.45 4.48
CA PHE A 195 2.46 3.44 3.74
C PHE A 195 3.28 2.51 4.65
N ALA A 196 3.90 3.05 5.71
CA ALA A 196 4.65 2.24 6.67
C ALA A 196 3.73 1.23 7.40
N MET A 197 2.56 1.68 7.86
CA MET A 197 1.59 0.81 8.51
C MET A 197 0.97 -0.20 7.53
N TYR A 198 0.65 0.23 6.31
CA TYR A 198 0.19 -0.67 5.25
C TYR A 198 1.18 -1.82 5.01
N THR A 199 2.46 -1.48 4.86
CA THR A 199 3.55 -2.45 4.68
C THR A 199 3.67 -3.39 5.87
N ALA A 200 3.67 -2.86 7.09
CA ALA A 200 3.80 -3.66 8.30
C ALA A 200 2.62 -4.63 8.50
N VAL A 201 1.39 -4.16 8.38
CA VAL A 201 0.20 -4.99 8.58
C VAL A 201 0.09 -6.06 7.49
N PHE A 202 0.38 -5.72 6.23
CA PHE A 202 0.41 -6.71 5.16
C PHE A 202 1.47 -7.79 5.42
N PHE A 203 2.69 -7.39 5.79
CA PHE A 203 3.76 -8.32 6.19
C PHE A 203 3.31 -9.25 7.32
N ILE A 204 2.72 -8.69 8.37
CA ILE A 204 2.28 -9.45 9.56
C ILE A 204 1.28 -10.53 9.14
N PHE A 205 0.26 -10.17 8.37
CA PHE A 205 -0.74 -11.13 7.90
C PHE A 205 -0.16 -12.16 6.94
N TYR A 206 0.72 -11.73 6.03
CA TYR A 206 1.36 -12.63 5.06
C TYR A 206 2.18 -13.71 5.76
N ILE A 207 3.02 -13.32 6.73
CA ILE A 207 3.77 -14.26 7.57
C ILE A 207 2.84 -15.10 8.44
N GLN A 208 1.78 -14.53 9.01
CA GLN A 208 0.87 -15.26 9.88
C GLN A 208 0.13 -16.40 9.14
N VAL A 209 -0.31 -16.14 7.91
CA VAL A 209 -1.08 -17.11 7.13
C VAL A 209 -0.19 -18.05 6.33
N LYS A 210 0.77 -17.50 5.57
CA LYS A 210 1.60 -18.25 4.62
C LYS A 210 2.97 -18.66 5.20
N GLY A 211 3.54 -17.86 6.10
CA GLY A 211 4.85 -18.08 6.73
C GLY A 211 4.88 -19.10 7.88
N LYS A 212 4.18 -20.23 7.76
CA LYS A 212 4.20 -21.31 8.79
C LYS A 212 5.43 -22.21 8.60
N TRP A 213 6.58 -21.78 9.12
CA TRP A 213 7.78 -22.64 9.21
C TRP A 213 7.85 -23.36 10.57
N ARG A 214 8.56 -24.51 10.64
CA ARG A 214 8.73 -25.35 11.85
C ARG A 214 9.58 -24.71 12.97
N GLY A 215 9.87 -23.41 12.88
CA GLY A 215 10.75 -22.71 13.83
C GLY A 215 10.02 -22.21 15.08
N SER A 216 10.73 -21.41 15.88
CA SER A 216 10.18 -20.85 17.12
C SER A 216 9.00 -19.92 16.85
N LYS A 217 7.85 -20.20 17.50
CA LYS A 217 6.66 -19.32 17.49
C LYS A 217 7.01 -17.91 17.97
N LEU A 218 7.91 -17.81 18.96
CA LEU A 218 8.36 -16.54 19.52
C LEU A 218 9.11 -15.70 18.48
N LEU A 219 9.98 -16.31 17.68
CA LEU A 219 10.73 -15.60 16.64
C LEU A 219 9.79 -14.99 15.60
N ARG A 220 8.76 -15.74 15.17
CA ARG A 220 7.78 -15.25 14.20
C ARG A 220 7.05 -14.01 14.72
N HIS A 221 6.52 -14.08 15.95
CA HIS A 221 5.81 -12.96 16.56
C HIS A 221 6.74 -11.80 16.93
N GLY A 222 8.00 -12.08 17.28
CA GLY A 222 9.04 -11.08 17.50
C GLY A 222 9.36 -10.27 16.26
N VAL A 223 9.52 -10.92 15.09
CA VAL A 223 9.74 -10.21 13.82
C VAL A 223 8.52 -9.39 13.41
N GLN A 224 7.30 -9.92 13.59
CA GLN A 224 6.06 -9.17 13.36
C GLN A 224 5.99 -7.90 14.22
N PHE A 225 6.31 -8.02 15.50
CA PHE A 225 6.34 -6.88 16.42
C PHE A 225 7.44 -5.88 16.04
N ALA A 226 8.63 -6.33 15.68
CA ALA A 226 9.73 -5.46 15.25
C ALA A 226 9.35 -4.61 14.02
N VAL A 227 8.69 -5.22 13.03
CA VAL A 227 8.20 -4.51 11.83
C VAL A 227 7.10 -3.51 12.19
N LEU A 228 6.20 -3.86 13.11
CA LEU A 228 5.17 -2.92 13.60
C LEU A 228 5.79 -1.72 14.31
N ILE A 229 6.81 -1.95 15.16
CA ILE A 229 7.54 -0.88 15.85
C ILE A 229 8.32 -0.01 14.86
N ALA A 230 8.90 -0.59 13.81
CA ALA A 230 9.54 0.18 12.75
C ALA A 230 8.54 1.12 12.05
N ALA A 231 7.33 0.64 11.72
CA ALA A 231 6.28 1.48 11.16
C ALA A 231 5.81 2.57 12.15
N TRP A 232 5.70 2.23 13.43
CA TRP A 232 5.40 3.20 14.49
C TRP A 232 6.45 4.32 14.55
N TYR A 233 7.75 3.95 14.52
CA TYR A 233 8.86 4.89 14.50
C TYR A 233 8.82 5.83 13.29
N VAL A 234 8.49 5.32 12.09
CA VAL A 234 8.31 6.17 10.90
C VAL A 234 7.27 7.27 11.17
N GLY A 235 6.12 6.93 11.75
CA GLY A 235 5.11 7.93 12.11
C GLY A 235 5.57 8.89 13.20
N LEU A 236 6.25 8.41 14.25
CA LEU A 236 6.80 9.28 15.29
C LEU A 236 7.81 10.29 14.73
N SER A 237 8.67 9.85 13.81
CA SER A 237 9.64 10.75 13.15
C SER A 237 8.95 11.92 12.46
N ARG A 238 7.73 11.72 11.92
CA ARG A 238 6.99 12.80 11.24
C ARG A 238 6.54 13.91 12.19
N VAL A 239 6.26 13.56 13.44
CA VAL A 239 5.93 14.55 14.47
C VAL A 239 7.23 15.22 14.97
N ALA A 240 8.27 14.43 15.22
CA ALA A 240 9.57 14.94 15.68
C ALA A 240 10.25 15.90 14.69
N ASP A 241 10.10 15.62 13.39
CA ASP A 241 10.61 16.45 12.28
C ASP A 241 9.66 17.63 11.94
N HIS A 242 8.58 17.81 12.71
CA HIS A 242 7.57 18.86 12.49
C HIS A 242 6.89 18.79 11.10
N MET A 243 6.88 17.62 10.46
CA MET A 243 6.28 17.42 9.14
C MET A 243 4.75 17.26 9.23
N HIS A 244 4.27 16.73 10.35
CA HIS A 244 2.87 16.39 10.56
C HIS A 244 2.43 16.65 11.99
N HIS A 245 1.15 16.98 12.17
CA HIS A 245 0.52 16.93 13.48
C HIS A 245 0.31 15.47 13.87
N TRP A 246 0.25 15.19 15.18
CA TRP A 246 0.01 13.83 15.68
C TRP A 246 -1.28 13.20 15.11
N GLY A 247 -2.33 14.00 14.91
CA GLY A 247 -3.59 13.54 14.33
C GLY A 247 -3.46 13.14 12.85
N ASP A 248 -2.60 13.81 12.09
CA ASP A 248 -2.33 13.47 10.68
C ASP A 248 -1.65 12.10 10.58
N VAL A 249 -0.77 11.80 11.55
CA VAL A 249 -0.08 10.51 11.67
C VAL A 249 -1.03 9.42 12.12
N ALA A 250 -1.89 9.68 13.11
CA ALA A 250 -2.88 8.71 13.59
C ALA A 250 -3.86 8.28 12.48
N VAL A 251 -4.39 9.25 11.72
CA VAL A 251 -5.24 8.94 10.55
C VAL A 251 -4.45 8.23 9.46
N GLY A 252 -3.19 8.62 9.23
CA GLY A 252 -2.30 7.90 8.32
C GLY A 252 -2.19 6.42 8.68
N PHE A 253 -1.87 6.09 9.93
CA PHE A 253 -1.82 4.71 10.41
C PHE A 253 -3.14 3.96 10.24
N ALA A 254 -4.27 4.60 10.57
CA ALA A 254 -5.58 3.99 10.41
C ALA A 254 -5.87 3.64 8.93
N VAL A 255 -5.62 4.58 8.01
CA VAL A 255 -5.78 4.35 6.56
C VAL A 255 -4.89 3.20 6.10
N GLY A 256 -3.61 3.21 6.46
CA GLY A 256 -2.67 2.14 6.09
C GLY A 256 -3.13 0.76 6.57
N ALA A 257 -3.55 0.65 7.83
CA ALA A 257 -4.05 -0.59 8.41
C ALA A 257 -5.34 -1.07 7.71
N VAL A 258 -6.30 -0.19 7.46
CA VAL A 258 -7.56 -0.52 6.78
C VAL A 258 -7.30 -1.07 5.38
N TYR A 259 -6.46 -0.40 4.59
CA TYR A 259 -6.11 -0.88 3.25
C TYR A 259 -5.39 -2.22 3.29
N ALA A 260 -4.46 -2.42 4.23
CA ALA A 260 -3.76 -3.70 4.36
C ALA A 260 -4.71 -4.84 4.71
N ILE A 261 -5.65 -4.61 5.64
CA ILE A 261 -6.70 -5.58 6.01
C ILE A 261 -7.57 -5.91 4.80
N ILE A 262 -8.09 -4.90 4.10
CA ILE A 262 -8.99 -5.10 2.96
C ILE A 262 -8.27 -5.86 1.83
N VAL A 263 -7.09 -5.40 1.46
CA VAL A 263 -6.29 -5.97 0.37
C VAL A 263 -5.90 -7.41 0.71
N PHE A 264 -5.44 -7.66 1.93
CA PHE A 264 -5.02 -9.00 2.32
C PHE A 264 -6.20 -9.98 2.41
N ILE A 265 -7.31 -9.59 3.04
CA ILE A 265 -8.43 -10.50 3.28
C ILE A 265 -9.26 -10.71 2.01
N TYR A 266 -9.62 -9.62 1.32
CA TYR A 266 -10.62 -9.66 0.26
C TYR A 266 -10.05 -9.65 -1.16
N VAL A 267 -8.86 -9.11 -1.37
CA VAL A 267 -8.24 -9.06 -2.72
C VAL A 267 -7.30 -10.24 -2.92
N LEU A 268 -6.33 -10.43 -2.01
CA LEU A 268 -5.42 -11.58 -2.06
C LEU A 268 -6.16 -12.90 -1.79
N LYS A 269 -7.19 -12.88 -0.92
CA LYS A 269 -7.97 -14.06 -0.51
C LYS A 269 -7.06 -15.27 -0.24
N PRO A 270 -6.14 -15.18 0.73
CA PRO A 270 -5.19 -16.26 0.97
C PRO A 270 -5.97 -17.51 1.33
N LYS A 271 -5.92 -18.50 0.43
CA LYS A 271 -6.53 -19.81 0.67
C LYS A 271 -5.99 -20.34 1.99
N LYS A 272 -6.87 -20.67 2.94
CA LYS A 272 -6.49 -21.33 4.20
C LYS A 272 -6.00 -22.73 3.88
N TYR A 273 -4.73 -22.85 3.50
CA TYR A 273 -4.10 -24.15 3.30
C TYR A 273 -3.88 -24.83 4.66
N GLY A 274 -4.60 -25.93 4.90
CA GLY A 274 -4.42 -26.77 6.09
C GLY A 274 -5.57 -26.79 7.10
N ILE A 275 -6.78 -26.38 6.75
CA ILE A 275 -7.99 -26.90 7.41
C ILE A 275 -8.58 -27.92 6.42
N PRO A 276 -8.57 -29.23 6.71
CA PRO A 276 -9.43 -30.16 5.98
C PRO A 276 -10.84 -29.58 6.05
N GLY A 277 -11.58 -29.54 4.94
CA GLY A 277 -12.98 -29.13 4.96
C GLY A 277 -13.83 -30.10 5.79
N SER A 278 -13.74 -30.08 7.12
CA SER A 278 -14.88 -30.31 7.99
C SER A 278 -15.58 -28.95 7.97
N TRP A 279 -16.64 -28.74 7.19
CA TRP A 279 -18.00 -29.17 7.54
C TRP A 279 -18.91 -29.37 6.32
N GLU A 280 -18.37 -29.53 5.12
CA GLU A 280 -19.20 -30.12 4.04
C GLU A 280 -19.27 -31.61 4.31
N THR A 281 -20.37 -32.03 4.93
CA THR A 281 -20.79 -33.42 5.05
C THR A 281 -20.67 -34.06 3.67
N THR A 282 -19.58 -34.79 3.48
CA THR A 282 -19.49 -35.81 2.44
C THR A 282 -20.66 -36.73 2.71
N GLN A 283 -21.62 -36.81 1.78
CA GLN A 283 -22.64 -37.84 1.86
C GLN A 283 -21.91 -39.18 1.99
N PRO A 284 -22.26 -40.03 2.97
CA PRO A 284 -21.59 -41.32 3.10
C PRO A 284 -21.84 -42.11 1.82
N GLU A 285 -20.74 -42.46 1.17
CA GLU A 285 -20.68 -43.45 0.11
C GLU A 285 -21.42 -44.70 0.60
N ILE A 286 -22.51 -45.04 -0.08
CA ILE A 286 -23.34 -46.20 0.22
C ILE A 286 -22.46 -47.43 0.01
N LEU A 287 -22.00 -48.03 1.12
CA LEU A 287 -21.28 -49.29 1.10
C LEU A 287 -22.10 -50.34 0.31
N PRO A 288 -21.50 -51.11 -0.61
CA PRO A 288 -22.21 -52.15 -1.32
C PRO A 288 -22.71 -53.20 -0.31
N ARG A 289 -24.00 -53.56 -0.43
CA ARG A 289 -24.64 -54.56 0.45
C ARG A 289 -23.86 -55.89 0.37
N PRO A 290 -23.65 -56.59 1.50
CA PRO A 290 -23.10 -57.93 1.46
C PRO A 290 -24.08 -58.86 0.72
N VAL A 291 -23.58 -59.51 -0.32
CA VAL A 291 -24.26 -60.64 -0.95
C VAL A 291 -24.27 -61.76 0.09
N LEU A 292 -25.44 -62.01 0.68
CA LEU A 292 -25.66 -63.22 1.47
C LEU A 292 -25.64 -64.39 0.49
N ALA A 293 -24.52 -65.11 0.48
CA ALA A 293 -24.43 -66.43 -0.13
C ALA A 293 -25.45 -67.35 0.56
N ARG A 294 -26.28 -68.02 -0.25
CA ARG A 294 -27.16 -69.10 0.16
C ARG A 294 -26.79 -70.32 -0.67
#